data_AF-A0A0T1W2H0-F1
#
_entry.id   AF-A0A0T1W2H0-F1
#
_cell.length_a   1.000
_cell.length_b   1.000
_cell.length_c   1.000
_cell.angle_alpha   90.00
_cell.angle_beta   90.00
_cell.angle_gamma   90.00
#
_symmetry.space_group_name_H-M   'P 1'
#
loop_
_entity.id
_entity.type
_entity.pdbx_description
1 polymer ?
#
loop_
_entity_poly.entity_id
_entity_poly.type
_entity_poly.pdbx_seq_one_letter_code
_entity_poly.pdbx_strand_id
1 'polypeptide(L)'
;MAAETDWTIRPRKGLGRLEFGMSPAQVDALSATYGTITGRGADRVDDHLLHETLAMFGDALSDDEKQAFIAAYADNGPPADSVTETRGALVLRYDADRLCEIMPAGPRHPLFLDGRDVFALRGLEPLELMERLNEGPGRYADIEAAFDNLAISVTGFSACDSATGVLALDDSDERFQERTATLREIPYRPEQEMHRYVLHSLGSVTDRPPRHN
;
A
#
# COMPACT_ATOMS: atom_id res chain seq x y z
N MET A 1 -11.51 0.82 23.81
CA MET A 1 -11.53 2.30 23.80
C MET A 1 -10.19 2.90 23.34
N ALA A 2 -9.06 2.72 24.03
CA ALA A 2 -7.77 3.28 23.55
C ALA A 2 -7.21 2.60 22.27
N ALA A 3 -7.22 1.26 22.23
CA ALA A 3 -6.72 0.50 21.08
C ALA A 3 -7.50 0.78 19.78
N GLU A 4 -8.80 1.07 19.89
CA GLU A 4 -9.63 1.42 18.74
C GLU A 4 -9.23 2.78 18.14
N THR A 5 -8.95 3.76 19.00
CA THR A 5 -8.47 5.09 18.56
C THR A 5 -7.09 5.02 17.90
N ASP A 6 -6.20 4.18 18.41
CA ASP A 6 -4.82 4.05 17.91
C ASP A 6 -4.73 3.38 16.53
N TRP A 7 -5.72 2.54 16.19
CA TRP A 7 -5.77 1.83 14.92
C TRP A 7 -6.89 2.36 13.99
N THR A 8 -7.36 3.57 14.23
CA THR A 8 -8.32 4.26 13.35
C THR A 8 -7.59 4.98 12.23
N ILE A 9 -7.91 4.62 10.99
CA ILE A 9 -7.45 5.32 9.79
C ILE A 9 -8.03 6.73 9.77
N ARG A 10 -7.16 7.71 9.56
CA ARG A 10 -7.53 9.09 9.21
C ARG A 10 -7.02 9.33 7.79
N PRO A 11 -7.88 9.23 6.75
CA PRO A 11 -7.45 9.34 5.36
C PRO A 11 -6.58 10.57 5.12
N ARG A 12 -5.47 10.40 4.40
CA ARG A 12 -4.44 11.43 4.13
C ARG A 12 -3.77 12.08 5.35
N LYS A 13 -4.05 11.59 6.56
CA LYS A 13 -3.48 12.12 7.82
C LYS A 13 -2.64 11.09 8.56
N GLY A 14 -3.04 9.82 8.56
CA GLY A 14 -2.28 8.73 9.16
C GLY A 14 -3.15 7.66 9.85
N LEU A 15 -2.64 7.08 10.92
CA LEU A 15 -3.22 5.97 11.68
C LEU A 15 -3.21 6.29 13.18
N GLY A 16 -4.37 6.61 13.75
CA GLY A 16 -4.51 6.94 15.16
C GLY A 16 -3.62 8.11 15.58
N ARG A 17 -2.58 7.82 16.36
CA ARG A 17 -1.57 8.82 16.79
C ARG A 17 -0.38 8.93 15.83
N LEU A 18 -0.20 7.99 14.90
CA LEU A 18 0.78 8.14 13.82
C LEU A 18 0.22 9.09 12.77
N GLU A 19 0.91 10.20 12.53
CA GLU A 19 0.52 11.19 11.54
C GLU A 19 1.62 11.33 10.49
N PHE A 20 1.22 11.51 9.23
CA PHE A 20 2.17 11.81 8.17
C PHE A 20 2.93 13.11 8.49
N GLY A 21 4.20 13.16 8.11
CA GLY A 21 5.12 14.25 8.49
C GLY A 21 5.81 14.07 9.84
N MET A 22 5.44 13.07 10.66
CA MET A 22 6.18 12.77 11.89
C MET A 22 7.62 12.34 11.58
N SER A 23 8.57 12.81 12.39
CA SER A 23 9.96 12.35 12.36
C SER A 23 10.11 10.95 12.98
N PRO A 24 11.19 10.21 12.68
CA PRO A 24 11.44 8.92 13.31
C PRO A 24 11.44 8.96 14.84
N ALA A 25 11.95 10.04 15.45
CA ALA A 25 11.95 10.21 16.90
C ALA A 25 10.53 10.42 17.48
N GLN A 26 9.67 11.14 16.76
CA GLN A 26 8.26 11.30 17.17
C GLN A 26 7.50 9.98 17.08
N VAL A 27 7.74 9.19 16.04
CA VAL A 27 7.17 7.84 15.92
C VAL A 27 7.70 6.92 17.03
N ASP A 28 8.99 7.00 17.36
CA ASP A 28 9.57 6.15 18.39
C ASP A 28 9.03 6.40 19.81
N ALA A 29 8.62 7.64 20.09
CA ALA A 29 7.90 7.97 21.32
C ALA A 29 6.54 7.23 21.45
N LEU A 30 6.01 6.68 20.35
CA LEU A 30 4.77 5.89 20.31
C LEU A 30 5.03 4.37 20.29
N SER A 31 6.26 3.93 20.53
CA SER A 31 6.66 2.51 20.50
C SER A 31 5.89 1.60 21.47
N ALA A 32 5.41 2.13 22.59
CA ALA A 32 4.55 1.40 23.52
C ALA A 32 3.22 0.95 22.88
N THR A 33 2.80 1.59 21.79
CA THR A 33 1.55 1.32 21.08
C THR A 33 1.80 0.62 19.74
N TYR A 34 2.76 1.11 18.96
CA TYR A 34 3.02 0.61 17.60
C TYR A 34 4.23 -0.30 17.49
N GLY A 35 4.83 -0.68 18.62
CA GLY A 35 6.00 -1.54 18.69
C GLY A 35 7.32 -0.79 18.54
N THR A 36 8.40 -1.49 18.87
CA THR A 36 9.78 -1.03 18.71
C THR A 36 10.29 -1.35 17.31
N ILE A 37 11.32 -0.63 16.87
CA ILE A 37 12.00 -0.89 15.60
C ILE A 37 12.61 -2.30 15.61
N THR A 38 12.27 -3.10 14.61
CA THR A 38 12.83 -4.44 14.37
C THR A 38 13.77 -4.48 13.16
N GLY A 39 13.64 -3.52 12.24
CA GLY A 39 14.53 -3.38 11.10
C GLY A 39 14.38 -2.00 10.47
N ARG A 40 15.45 -1.50 9.85
CA ARG A 40 15.45 -0.24 9.13
C ARG A 40 16.49 -0.29 8.02
N GLY A 41 16.14 0.11 6.82
CA GLY A 41 17.02 0.07 5.65
C GLY A 41 16.70 1.17 4.66
N ALA A 42 17.74 1.71 4.01
CA ALA A 42 17.55 2.63 2.89
C ALA A 42 16.89 1.88 1.72
N ASP A 43 15.91 2.52 1.08
CA ASP A 43 15.23 1.92 -0.08
C ASP A 43 16.09 2.04 -1.34
N ARG A 44 16.92 3.09 -1.40
CA ARG A 44 17.89 3.28 -2.47
C ARG A 44 19.13 2.44 -2.20
N VAL A 45 19.57 1.71 -3.23
CA VAL A 45 20.85 1.01 -3.24
C VAL A 45 21.96 2.06 -3.26
N ASP A 46 22.96 1.90 -2.40
CA ASP A 46 24.14 2.76 -2.38
C ASP A 46 24.85 2.74 -3.74
N ASP A 47 25.24 3.92 -4.25
CA ASP A 47 25.81 4.04 -5.59
C ASP A 47 27.07 3.16 -5.75
N HIS A 48 27.89 3.01 -4.71
CA HIS A 48 29.06 2.12 -4.77
C HIS A 48 28.64 0.67 -4.95
N LEU A 49 27.67 0.19 -4.17
CA LEU A 49 27.16 -1.17 -4.27
C LEU A 49 26.48 -1.42 -5.64
N LEU A 50 25.79 -0.42 -6.18
CA LEU A 50 25.22 -0.48 -7.52
C LEU A 50 26.32 -0.63 -8.58
N HIS A 51 27.37 0.19 -8.50
CA HIS A 51 28.51 0.11 -9.41
C HIS A 51 29.26 -1.23 -9.31
N GLU A 52 29.49 -1.74 -8.10
CA GLU A 52 30.10 -3.06 -7.88
C GLU A 52 29.23 -4.18 -8.48
N THR A 53 27.92 -4.12 -8.26
CA THR A 53 26.98 -5.11 -8.80
C THR A 53 26.98 -5.09 -10.33
N LEU A 54 26.98 -3.91 -10.96
CA LEU A 54 27.08 -3.79 -12.41
C LEU A 54 28.44 -4.27 -12.96
N ALA A 55 29.52 -4.07 -12.21
CA ALA A 55 30.84 -4.59 -12.59
C ALA A 55 30.88 -6.13 -12.57
N MET A 56 30.11 -6.80 -11.69
CA MET A 56 30.01 -8.26 -11.67
C MET A 56 29.38 -8.84 -12.94
N PHE A 57 28.59 -8.07 -13.69
CA PHE A 57 28.08 -8.48 -15.00
C PHE A 57 29.17 -8.48 -16.10
N GLY A 58 30.37 -7.95 -15.81
CA GLY A 58 31.52 -8.02 -16.71
C GLY A 58 31.18 -7.54 -18.12
N ASP A 59 31.49 -8.38 -19.12
CA ASP A 59 31.21 -8.10 -20.54
C ASP A 59 29.80 -8.53 -20.98
N ALA A 60 28.97 -9.07 -20.07
CA ALA A 60 27.57 -9.41 -20.41
C ALA A 60 26.70 -8.17 -20.60
N LEU A 61 27.13 -7.03 -20.06
CA LEU A 61 26.58 -5.70 -20.34
C LEU A 61 27.72 -4.80 -20.81
N SER A 62 27.49 -4.09 -21.91
CA SER A 62 28.38 -3.03 -22.36
C SER A 62 28.42 -1.88 -21.36
N ASP A 63 29.46 -1.06 -21.43
CA ASP A 63 29.57 0.11 -20.56
C ASP A 63 28.45 1.13 -20.80
N ASP A 64 27.99 1.27 -22.05
CA ASP A 64 26.85 2.12 -22.40
C ASP A 64 25.55 1.61 -21.74
N GLU A 65 25.32 0.30 -21.71
CA GLU A 65 24.16 -0.29 -21.04
C GLU A 65 24.22 -0.10 -19.51
N LYS A 66 25.41 -0.25 -18.90
CA LYS A 66 25.60 0.01 -17.47
C LYS A 66 25.33 1.47 -17.13
N GLN A 67 25.83 2.41 -17.94
CA GLN A 67 25.57 3.84 -17.74
C GLN A 67 24.10 4.21 -17.96
N ALA A 68 23.45 3.63 -18.97
CA ALA A 68 22.02 3.80 -19.18
C ALA A 68 21.20 3.27 -17.99
N PHE A 69 21.60 2.14 -17.41
CA PHE A 69 20.97 1.60 -16.21
C PHE A 69 21.12 2.53 -15.01
N ILE A 70 22.33 3.04 -14.75
CA ILE A 70 22.59 3.97 -13.64
C ILE A 70 21.76 5.25 -13.80
N ALA A 71 21.71 5.82 -15.00
CA ALA A 71 20.90 6.99 -15.28
C ALA A 71 19.41 6.70 -15.05
N ALA A 72 18.91 5.58 -15.57
CA ALA A 72 17.53 5.17 -15.35
C ALA A 72 17.21 4.96 -13.85
N TYR A 73 18.14 4.39 -13.08
CA TYR A 73 18.00 4.20 -11.63
C TYR A 73 18.09 5.52 -10.85
N ALA A 74 18.88 6.49 -11.32
CA ALA A 74 18.89 7.84 -10.76
C ALA A 74 17.56 8.56 -10.96
N ASP A 75 16.96 8.42 -12.15
CA ASP A 75 15.73 9.12 -12.51
C ASP A 75 14.46 8.44 -11.97
N ASN A 76 14.44 7.10 -11.88
CA ASN A 76 13.24 6.33 -11.55
C ASN A 76 13.36 5.52 -10.24
N GLY A 77 14.56 5.44 -9.65
CA GLY A 77 14.78 4.72 -8.40
C GLY A 77 14.17 5.45 -7.20
N PRO A 78 14.13 4.79 -6.03
CA PRO A 78 13.68 5.43 -4.80
C PRO A 78 14.48 6.72 -4.49
N PRO A 79 13.84 7.71 -3.84
CA PRO A 79 14.55 8.87 -3.30
C PRO A 79 15.73 8.45 -2.44
N ALA A 80 16.83 9.20 -2.49
CA ALA A 80 18.06 8.87 -1.76
C ALA A 80 17.90 8.89 -0.23
N ASP A 81 16.89 9.62 0.26
CA ASP A 81 16.50 9.74 1.66
C ASP A 81 15.27 8.89 2.01
N SER A 82 14.82 8.00 1.09
CA SER A 82 13.73 7.07 1.35
C SER A 82 14.23 5.90 2.20
N VAL A 83 13.53 5.66 3.31
CA VAL A 83 13.88 4.63 4.29
C VAL A 83 12.63 3.86 4.69
N THR A 84 12.72 2.53 4.62
CA THR A 84 11.72 1.62 5.17
C THR A 84 12.13 1.16 6.58
N GLU A 85 11.19 1.27 7.51
CA GLU A 85 11.30 0.81 8.88
C GLU A 85 10.23 -0.25 9.17
N THR A 86 10.59 -1.31 9.88
CA THR A 86 9.66 -2.36 10.34
C THR A 86 9.56 -2.35 11.85
N ARG A 87 8.34 -2.51 12.37
CA ARG A 87 7.98 -2.61 13.79
C ARG A 87 7.03 -3.79 13.99
N GLY A 88 7.55 -5.00 13.92
CA GLY A 88 6.73 -6.22 14.03
C GLY A 88 5.72 -6.33 12.88
N ALA A 89 4.44 -6.02 13.14
CA ALA A 89 3.35 -6.08 12.16
C ALA A 89 3.05 -4.74 11.47
N LEU A 90 3.95 -3.76 11.60
CA LEU A 90 3.81 -2.44 11.00
C LEU A 90 5.05 -2.13 10.17
N VAL A 91 4.84 -1.66 8.94
CA VAL A 91 5.90 -1.16 8.06
C VAL A 91 5.64 0.32 7.81
N LEU A 92 6.68 1.13 7.95
CA LEU A 92 6.64 2.58 7.81
C LEU A 92 7.65 2.99 6.75
N ARG A 93 7.27 3.92 5.88
CA ARG A 93 8.20 4.56 4.94
C ARG A 93 8.38 6.02 5.31
N TYR A 94 9.62 6.47 5.26
CA TYR A 94 10.00 7.85 5.46
C TYR A 94 10.64 8.39 4.19
N ASP A 95 10.25 9.59 3.78
CA ASP A 95 10.96 10.39 2.79
C ASP A 95 11.50 11.63 3.51
N ALA A 96 12.77 12.00 3.30
CA ALA A 96 13.38 13.18 3.95
C ALA A 96 13.17 13.24 5.48
N ASP A 97 13.30 12.10 6.18
CA ASP A 97 13.01 11.96 7.62
C ASP A 97 11.57 12.34 8.04
N ARG A 98 10.61 12.15 7.14
CA ARG A 98 9.18 12.41 7.37
C ARG A 98 8.35 11.20 6.99
N LEU A 99 7.54 10.72 7.93
CA LEU A 99 6.64 9.59 7.72
C LEU A 99 5.69 9.91 6.57
N CYS A 100 5.70 9.11 5.52
CA CYS A 100 4.89 9.33 4.32
C CYS A 100 4.01 8.13 3.96
N GLU A 101 4.33 6.94 4.48
CA GLU A 101 3.55 5.72 4.27
C GLU A 101 3.45 4.89 5.55
N ILE A 102 2.27 4.32 5.78
CA ILE A 102 1.99 3.42 6.89
C ILE A 102 1.32 2.16 6.32
N MET A 103 1.93 1.00 6.52
CA MET A 103 1.39 -0.30 6.11
C MET A 103 1.28 -1.24 7.30
N PRO A 104 0.08 -1.44 7.87
CA PRO A 104 -0.20 -2.57 8.74
C PRO A 104 -0.03 -3.88 7.94
N ALA A 105 1.01 -4.64 8.27
CA ALA A 105 1.37 -5.89 7.62
C ALA A 105 0.49 -7.04 8.15
N GLY A 106 -0.68 -7.19 7.54
CA GLY A 106 -1.62 -8.27 7.80
C GLY A 106 -2.69 -7.96 8.85
N PRO A 107 -3.69 -8.85 9.01
CA PRO A 107 -4.84 -8.66 9.90
C PRO A 107 -4.51 -8.91 11.39
N ARG A 108 -3.26 -8.70 11.81
CA ARG A 108 -2.80 -8.93 13.20
C ARG A 108 -3.32 -7.88 14.18
N HIS A 109 -3.65 -6.70 13.67
CA HIS A 109 -4.31 -5.64 14.40
C HIS A 109 -5.59 -5.24 13.65
N PRO A 110 -6.68 -4.94 14.38
CA PRO A 110 -7.88 -4.40 13.74
C PRO A 110 -7.53 -3.06 13.08
N LEU A 111 -8.17 -2.76 11.94
CA LEU A 111 -7.91 -1.53 11.21
C LEU A 111 -9.23 -0.81 10.96
N PHE A 112 -9.49 0.24 11.72
CA PHE A 112 -10.80 0.89 11.71
C PHE A 112 -10.88 1.99 10.67
N LEU A 113 -11.87 1.93 9.78
CA LEU A 113 -12.22 2.99 8.85
C LEU A 113 -13.72 3.27 9.01
N ASP A 114 -14.08 4.53 9.30
CA ASP A 114 -15.47 4.93 9.58
C ASP A 114 -16.12 4.05 10.67
N GLY A 115 -15.35 3.73 11.72
CA GLY A 115 -15.78 2.90 12.85
C GLY A 115 -15.92 1.40 12.55
N ARG A 116 -15.59 0.94 11.34
CA ARG A 116 -15.64 -0.49 10.96
C ARG A 116 -14.24 -1.07 10.84
N ASP A 117 -14.01 -2.23 11.43
CA ASP A 117 -12.75 -2.97 11.25
C ASP A 117 -12.69 -3.58 9.85
N VAL A 118 -11.90 -2.97 8.97
CA VAL A 118 -11.71 -3.34 7.57
C VAL A 118 -11.29 -4.80 7.43
N PHE A 119 -10.44 -5.31 8.33
CA PHE A 119 -9.97 -6.69 8.25
C PHE A 119 -11.02 -7.71 8.72
N ALA A 120 -12.03 -7.30 9.48
CA ALA A 120 -13.13 -8.17 9.91
C ALA A 120 -14.26 -8.25 8.88
N LEU A 121 -14.32 -7.32 7.92
CA LEU A 121 -15.31 -7.32 6.85
C LEU A 121 -15.08 -8.48 5.87
N ARG A 122 -16.17 -8.92 5.23
CA ARG A 122 -16.18 -10.12 4.36
C ARG A 122 -16.72 -9.79 2.99
N GLY A 123 -16.39 -10.65 2.01
CA GLY A 123 -16.80 -10.44 0.63
C GLY A 123 -16.28 -9.11 0.09
N LEU A 124 -17.15 -8.37 -0.62
CA LEU A 124 -16.83 -7.06 -1.19
C LEU A 124 -17.06 -5.89 -0.22
N GLU A 125 -17.60 -6.14 0.98
CA GLU A 125 -17.92 -5.09 1.96
C GLU A 125 -16.76 -4.11 2.28
N PRO A 126 -15.49 -4.53 2.45
CA PRO A 126 -14.41 -3.58 2.71
C PRO A 126 -14.14 -2.66 1.52
N LEU A 127 -14.30 -3.15 0.29
CA LEU A 127 -14.09 -2.38 -0.93
C LEU A 127 -15.26 -1.43 -1.16
N GLU A 128 -16.50 -1.87 -0.93
CA GLU A 128 -17.69 -1.01 -0.96
C GLU A 128 -17.61 0.13 0.07
N LEU A 129 -17.14 -0.17 1.29
CA LEU A 129 -16.88 0.83 2.31
C LEU A 129 -15.88 1.88 1.81
N MET A 130 -14.77 1.43 1.20
CA MET A 130 -13.75 2.32 0.65
C MET A 130 -14.28 3.13 -0.54
N GLU A 131 -15.00 2.54 -1.50
CA GLU A 131 -15.62 3.29 -2.62
C GLU A 131 -16.58 4.38 -2.13
N ARG A 132 -17.41 4.06 -1.13
CA ARG A 132 -18.35 5.01 -0.54
C ARG A 132 -17.62 6.20 0.08
N LEU A 133 -16.57 5.95 0.87
CA LEU A 133 -15.79 7.01 1.51
C LEU A 133 -14.87 7.75 0.53
N ASN A 134 -14.44 7.06 -0.53
CA ASN A 134 -13.68 7.61 -1.64
C ASN A 134 -14.55 8.49 -2.55
N GLU A 135 -15.88 8.45 -2.41
CA GLU A 135 -16.84 9.20 -3.25
C GLU A 135 -16.65 8.91 -4.74
N GLY A 136 -16.26 7.68 -5.08
CA GLY A 136 -15.95 7.31 -6.45
C GLY A 136 -15.42 5.87 -6.59
N PRO A 137 -15.30 5.39 -7.84
CA PRO A 137 -14.85 4.04 -8.12
C PRO A 137 -13.44 3.77 -7.59
N GLY A 138 -13.18 2.52 -7.21
CA GLY A 138 -11.83 2.04 -6.99
C GLY A 138 -11.09 1.81 -8.31
N ARG A 139 -9.75 1.77 -8.23
CA ARG A 139 -8.88 1.25 -9.28
C ARG A 139 -8.44 -0.15 -8.88
N TYR A 140 -8.67 -1.14 -9.73
CA TYR A 140 -8.40 -2.54 -9.43
C TYR A 140 -7.39 -3.12 -10.41
N ALA A 141 -6.41 -3.89 -9.91
CA ALA A 141 -5.40 -4.57 -10.73
C ALA A 141 -4.90 -5.82 -10.02
N ASP A 142 -5.05 -6.99 -10.65
CA ASP A 142 -4.69 -8.28 -10.07
C ASP A 142 -5.29 -8.44 -8.66
N ILE A 143 -4.50 -8.36 -7.60
CA ILE A 143 -4.99 -8.45 -6.21
C ILE A 143 -5.03 -7.13 -5.45
N GLU A 144 -4.74 -6.03 -6.13
CA GLU A 144 -4.67 -4.68 -5.56
C GLU A 144 -5.93 -3.88 -5.89
N ALA A 145 -6.39 -3.07 -4.92
CA ALA A 145 -7.35 -2.01 -5.12
C ALA A 145 -6.82 -0.69 -4.54
N ALA A 146 -7.01 0.43 -5.24
CA ALA A 146 -6.58 1.75 -4.81
C ALA A 146 -7.71 2.78 -4.86
N PHE A 147 -7.76 3.63 -3.82
CA PHE A 147 -8.82 4.62 -3.56
C PHE A 147 -8.19 6.02 -3.41
N ASP A 148 -8.16 6.75 -4.53
CA ASP A 148 -7.36 7.96 -4.65
C ASP A 148 -7.82 9.11 -3.73
N ASN A 149 -9.11 9.25 -3.46
CA ASN A 149 -9.59 10.31 -2.55
C ASN A 149 -9.23 10.01 -1.09
N LEU A 150 -9.03 8.74 -0.75
CA LEU A 150 -8.57 8.32 0.58
C LEU A 150 -7.04 8.28 0.71
N ALA A 151 -6.33 8.19 -0.41
CA ALA A 151 -4.90 7.84 -0.46
C ALA A 151 -4.61 6.50 0.24
N ILE A 152 -5.48 5.51 0.00
CA ILE A 152 -5.39 4.16 0.54
C ILE A 152 -5.31 3.18 -0.62
N SER A 153 -4.43 2.20 -0.50
CA SER A 153 -4.47 0.97 -1.33
C SER A 153 -4.58 -0.25 -0.43
N VAL A 154 -5.18 -1.31 -0.95
CA VAL A 154 -5.30 -2.59 -0.26
C VAL A 154 -4.88 -3.71 -1.21
N THR A 155 -4.34 -4.77 -0.64
CA THR A 155 -3.91 -5.96 -1.38
C THR A 155 -4.54 -7.20 -0.75
N GLY A 156 -5.00 -8.14 -1.56
CA GLY A 156 -5.51 -9.43 -1.08
C GLY A 156 -6.98 -9.41 -0.60
N PHE A 157 -7.72 -8.33 -0.82
CA PHE A 157 -9.17 -8.27 -0.54
C PHE A 157 -10.03 -8.71 -1.73
N SER A 158 -9.51 -8.53 -2.94
CA SER A 158 -10.15 -8.94 -4.18
C SER A 158 -9.12 -9.47 -5.16
N ALA A 159 -9.60 -10.23 -6.14
CA ALA A 159 -8.90 -10.42 -7.40
C ALA A 159 -9.71 -9.75 -8.53
N CYS A 160 -9.01 -9.09 -9.45
CA CYS A 160 -9.58 -8.46 -10.63
C CYS A 160 -9.08 -9.19 -11.87
N ASP A 161 -9.99 -9.87 -12.55
CA ASP A 161 -9.73 -10.47 -13.85
C ASP A 161 -10.53 -9.75 -14.94
N SER A 162 -9.92 -9.60 -16.10
CA SER A 162 -10.50 -8.95 -17.28
C SER A 162 -11.79 -9.63 -17.78
N ALA A 163 -11.99 -10.93 -17.54
CA ALA A 163 -13.18 -11.65 -17.97
C ALA A 163 -14.30 -11.66 -16.92
N THR A 164 -13.97 -11.73 -15.62
CA THR A 164 -14.97 -11.86 -14.54
C THR A 164 -15.23 -10.58 -13.76
N GLY A 165 -14.40 -9.55 -13.91
CA GLY A 165 -14.44 -8.34 -13.09
C GLY A 165 -13.83 -8.54 -11.71
N VAL A 166 -14.27 -7.76 -10.74
CA VAL A 166 -13.77 -7.80 -9.35
C VAL A 166 -14.48 -8.90 -8.57
N LEU A 167 -13.71 -9.84 -8.05
CA LEU A 167 -14.16 -10.94 -7.20
C LEU A 167 -13.57 -10.79 -5.80
N ALA A 168 -14.38 -11.00 -4.77
CA ALA A 168 -13.89 -11.03 -3.40
C ALA A 168 -13.01 -12.26 -3.16
N LEU A 169 -11.91 -12.07 -2.43
CA LEU A 169 -11.16 -13.17 -1.86
C LEU A 169 -11.71 -13.51 -0.47
N ASP A 170 -11.52 -14.75 -0.02
CA ASP A 170 -11.99 -15.22 1.27
C ASP A 170 -10.95 -16.08 1.99
N ASP A 171 -11.32 -16.63 3.15
CA ASP A 171 -10.39 -17.38 4.01
C ASP A 171 -9.79 -18.64 3.36
N SER A 172 -10.34 -19.12 2.24
CA SER A 172 -9.78 -20.24 1.47
C SER A 172 -8.59 -19.85 0.59
N ASP A 173 -8.36 -18.55 0.38
CA ASP A 173 -7.26 -18.02 -0.42
C ASP A 173 -6.11 -17.53 0.47
N GLU A 174 -4.89 -18.01 0.22
CA GLU A 174 -3.69 -17.61 0.98
C GLU A 174 -3.46 -16.09 0.91
N ARG A 175 -3.77 -15.46 -0.23
CA ARG A 175 -3.61 -14.02 -0.45
C ARG A 175 -4.54 -13.20 0.44
N PHE A 176 -5.72 -13.76 0.77
CA PHE A 176 -6.63 -13.13 1.73
C PHE A 176 -6.06 -13.17 3.15
N GLN A 177 -5.39 -14.26 3.53
CA GLN A 177 -4.76 -14.37 4.86
C GLN A 177 -3.60 -13.38 5.03
N GLU A 178 -2.94 -13.03 3.93
CA GLU A 178 -1.83 -12.07 3.88
C GLU A 178 -2.26 -10.64 3.51
N ARG A 179 -3.58 -10.38 3.45
CA ARG A 179 -4.10 -9.08 3.00
C ARG A 179 -3.54 -7.90 3.79
N THR A 180 -3.22 -6.82 3.09
CA THR A 180 -2.62 -5.62 3.68
C THR A 180 -3.39 -4.37 3.27
N ALA A 181 -3.18 -3.30 4.03
CA ALA A 181 -3.61 -1.96 3.68
C ALA A 181 -2.40 -1.03 3.75
N THR A 182 -2.31 -0.09 2.81
CA THR A 182 -1.26 0.92 2.78
C THR A 182 -1.89 2.30 2.74
N LEU A 183 -1.53 3.13 3.71
CA LEU A 183 -2.02 4.49 3.89
C LEU A 183 -0.92 5.46 3.47
N ARG A 184 -1.27 6.51 2.75
CA ARG A 184 -0.34 7.55 2.30
C ARG A 184 -0.91 8.95 2.52
N GLU A 185 -0.03 9.94 2.53
CA GLU A 185 -0.43 11.35 2.44
C GLU A 185 -0.97 11.68 1.04
N ILE A 186 -0.26 11.18 0.01
CA ILE A 186 -0.55 11.41 -1.40
C ILE A 186 -1.03 10.09 -2.04
N PRO A 187 -2.05 10.12 -2.91
CA PRO A 187 -2.54 8.91 -3.57
C PRO A 187 -1.46 8.20 -4.38
N TYR A 188 -1.43 6.87 -4.30
CA TYR A 188 -0.52 6.06 -5.11
C TYR A 188 -0.95 6.08 -6.58
N ARG A 189 -0.20 6.79 -7.43
CA ARG A 189 -0.44 6.88 -8.88
C ARG A 189 0.85 6.57 -9.64
N PRO A 190 1.18 5.29 -9.84
CA PRO A 190 2.36 4.91 -10.60
C PRO A 190 2.11 5.20 -12.09
N GLU A 191 2.53 6.36 -12.59
CA GLU A 191 2.24 6.81 -13.96
C GLU A 191 2.53 5.74 -15.02
N GLN A 192 3.66 5.02 -14.87
CA GLN A 192 4.11 3.98 -15.79
C GLN A 192 3.25 2.70 -15.72
N GLU A 193 2.56 2.46 -14.60
CA GLU A 193 1.75 1.26 -14.38
C GLU A 193 0.25 1.54 -14.46
N MET A 194 -0.17 2.80 -14.66
CA MET A 194 -1.59 3.15 -14.61
C MET A 194 -2.46 2.35 -15.58
N HIS A 195 -1.89 1.90 -16.70
CA HIS A 195 -2.55 1.10 -17.72
C HIS A 195 -3.03 -0.28 -17.23
N ARG A 196 -2.47 -0.81 -16.13
CA ARG A 196 -2.87 -2.10 -15.56
C ARG A 196 -4.18 -2.03 -14.75
N TYR A 197 -4.56 -0.83 -14.31
CA TYR A 197 -5.72 -0.65 -13.44
C TYR A 197 -7.00 -0.47 -14.25
N VAL A 198 -8.04 -1.18 -13.82
CA VAL A 198 -9.41 -1.01 -14.31
C VAL A 198 -10.18 -0.15 -13.30
N LEU A 199 -10.82 0.91 -13.78
CA LEU A 199 -11.80 1.66 -13.00
C LEU A 199 -13.11 0.85 -12.95
N HIS A 200 -13.52 0.48 -11.74
CA HIS A 200 -14.73 -0.32 -11.54
C HIS A 200 -15.52 0.25 -10.35
N SER A 201 -16.85 0.13 -10.39
CA SER A 201 -17.73 0.51 -9.29
C SER A 201 -18.57 -0.69 -8.88
N LEU A 202 -18.42 -1.14 -7.64
CA LEU A 202 -19.06 -2.34 -7.12
C LEU A 202 -20.58 -2.17 -6.99
N GLY A 203 -21.05 -0.93 -6.81
CA GLY A 203 -22.48 -0.58 -6.72
C GLY A 203 -23.30 -0.80 -8.00
N SER A 204 -22.68 -1.24 -9.10
CA SER A 204 -23.35 -1.42 -10.40
C SER A 204 -24.05 -2.78 -10.58
N VAL A 205 -23.88 -3.73 -9.65
CA VAL A 205 -24.30 -5.13 -9.85
C VAL A 205 -25.69 -5.44 -9.27
N THR A 206 -26.26 -4.59 -8.42
CA THR A 206 -27.59 -4.82 -7.82
C THR A 206 -28.78 -4.38 -8.66
N ASP A 207 -28.58 -3.76 -9.84
CA ASP A 207 -29.69 -3.18 -10.63
C ASP A 207 -29.99 -3.95 -11.93
N ARG A 208 -29.79 -5.28 -11.92
CA ARG A 208 -30.33 -6.13 -13.00
C ARG A 208 -31.72 -6.61 -12.59
N PRO A 209 -32.82 -6.10 -13.17
CA PRO A 209 -34.15 -6.62 -12.87
C PRO A 209 -34.21 -8.11 -13.26
N PRO A 210 -34.98 -8.94 -12.52
CA PRO A 210 -35.12 -10.35 -12.83
C PRO A 210 -35.65 -10.49 -14.26
N ARG A 211 -34.94 -11.28 -15.07
CA ARG A 211 -35.46 -11.72 -16.36
C ARG A 211 -36.71 -12.55 -16.07
N HIS A 212 -37.88 -11.97 -16.32
CA HIS A 212 -39.10 -12.75 -16.43
C HIS A 212 -38.97 -13.66 -17.67
N ASN A 213 -39.24 -14.95 -17.44
CA ASN A 213 -39.30 -16.01 -18.45
C ASN A 213 -40.24 -15.65 -19.61
#